data_AF-X1K717-F1
#
_entry.id   AF-X1K717-F1
#
_cell.length_a   1.000
_cell.length_b   1.000
_cell.length_c   1.000
_cell.angle_alpha   90.00
_cell.angle_beta   90.00
_cell.angle_gamma   90.00
#
_symmetry.space_group_name_H-M   'P 1'
#
loop_
_entity.id
_entity.type
_entity.pdbx_description
1 polymer ?
#
loop_
_entity_poly.entity_id
_entity_poly.type
_entity_poly.pdbx_seq_one_letter_code
_entity_poly.pdbx_strand_id
1 'polypeptide(L)'
;DINRGVCHQVMPEEGLVWPGILLVATDSHTTTHGAFGAFSTGIGATDMAAVLLTGEIWFRVPEIIKINIRGKIGKGTMAKDIILYIISQLGTDIALYKAIEFDGEAVKELSLDERLVLCNMSVEMGAKATYIRPDEKVMEYISHTNPEKYKEFKSVKRTNNINREEYESIYNFDISDLEPQVALPHRVNNVVSVSQAAGKPIHQALIRDMHR
;
A
#
# COMPACT_ATOMS: atom_id res chain seq x y z
N ASP A 1 7.24 -16.69 -16.46
CA ASP A 1 8.39 -17.34 -15.83
C ASP A 1 8.63 -16.69 -14.48
N ILE A 2 8.94 -17.46 -13.44
CA ILE A 2 9.22 -16.98 -12.08
C ILE A 2 10.49 -16.11 -12.01
N ASN A 3 11.38 -16.21 -13.01
CA ASN A 3 12.62 -15.40 -13.10
C ASN A 3 12.40 -13.97 -13.63
N ARG A 4 11.13 -13.52 -13.77
CA ARG A 4 10.81 -12.18 -14.26
C ARG A 4 10.88 -11.11 -13.18
N GLY A 5 10.70 -11.47 -11.92
CA GLY A 5 10.69 -10.55 -10.79
C GLY A 5 9.68 -10.98 -9.73
N VAL A 6 9.47 -10.13 -8.75
CA VAL A 6 8.53 -10.36 -7.65
C VAL A 6 7.11 -10.08 -8.15
N CYS A 7 6.12 -10.85 -7.68
CA CYS A 7 4.72 -10.77 -8.14
C CYS A 7 4.18 -9.33 -8.23
N HIS A 8 4.20 -8.57 -7.13
CA HIS A 8 3.60 -7.23 -7.06
C HIS A 8 4.41 -6.14 -7.77
N GLN A 9 5.62 -6.46 -8.23
CA GLN A 9 6.42 -5.59 -9.08
C GLN A 9 6.10 -5.86 -10.56
N VAL A 10 6.08 -7.14 -10.96
CA VAL A 10 5.84 -7.54 -12.34
C VAL A 10 4.44 -7.15 -12.80
N MET A 11 3.42 -7.23 -11.95
CA MET A 11 2.05 -6.91 -12.34
C MET A 11 1.87 -5.48 -12.89
N PRO A 12 2.30 -4.41 -12.18
CA PRO A 12 2.21 -3.05 -12.72
C PRO A 12 3.15 -2.81 -13.90
N GLU A 13 4.36 -3.39 -13.91
CA GLU A 13 5.31 -3.27 -15.03
C GLU A 13 4.74 -3.81 -16.34
N GLU A 14 3.99 -4.90 -16.28
CA GLU A 14 3.30 -5.51 -17.43
C GLU A 14 1.94 -4.84 -17.73
N GLY A 15 1.62 -3.71 -17.08
CA GLY A 15 0.40 -2.94 -17.34
C GLY A 15 -0.88 -3.62 -16.84
N LEU A 16 -0.79 -4.59 -15.93
CA LEU A 16 -1.94 -5.34 -15.40
C LEU A 16 -2.64 -4.64 -14.23
N VAL A 17 -2.18 -3.46 -13.85
CA VAL A 17 -2.67 -2.68 -12.71
C VAL A 17 -2.99 -1.26 -13.18
N TRP A 18 -4.21 -0.81 -12.94
CA TRP A 18 -4.64 0.55 -13.26
C TRP A 18 -5.73 1.04 -12.27
N PRO A 19 -5.93 2.36 -12.12
CA PRO A 19 -6.95 2.94 -11.27
C PRO A 19 -8.35 2.35 -11.50
N GLY A 20 -9.02 2.02 -10.40
CA GLY A 20 -10.38 1.51 -10.43
C GLY A 20 -10.52 0.03 -10.84
N ILE A 21 -9.42 -0.67 -11.13
CA ILE A 21 -9.47 -2.13 -11.30
C ILE A 21 -9.80 -2.80 -9.95
N LEU A 22 -10.60 -3.86 -10.02
CA LEU A 22 -10.69 -4.85 -8.95
C LEU A 22 -9.71 -5.99 -9.27
N LEU A 23 -8.69 -6.16 -8.42
CA LEU A 23 -7.60 -7.10 -8.63
C LEU A 23 -7.49 -8.09 -7.47
N VAL A 24 -7.47 -9.37 -7.80
CA VAL A 24 -7.29 -10.45 -6.82
C VAL A 24 -6.10 -11.32 -7.21
N ALA A 25 -5.33 -11.77 -6.22
CA ALA A 25 -4.27 -12.75 -6.40
C ALA A 25 -4.15 -13.65 -5.16
N THR A 26 -3.45 -14.77 -5.29
CA THR A 26 -3.22 -15.72 -4.19
C THR A 26 -1.98 -15.35 -3.36
N ASP A 27 -1.81 -14.07 -3.05
CA ASP A 27 -0.73 -13.53 -2.22
C ASP A 27 -1.30 -12.48 -1.27
N SER A 28 -0.84 -12.46 -0.01
CA SER A 28 -1.38 -11.55 1.00
C SER A 28 -1.07 -10.07 0.72
N HIS A 29 0.09 -9.79 0.12
CA HIS A 29 0.57 -8.44 -0.14
C HIS A 29 0.00 -7.84 -1.43
N THR A 30 -1.00 -8.47 -2.05
CA THR A 30 -1.71 -7.92 -3.22
C THR A 30 -2.30 -6.53 -2.94
N THR A 31 -2.47 -6.16 -1.67
CA THR A 31 -2.78 -4.79 -1.22
C THR A 31 -1.82 -3.74 -1.78
N THR A 32 -0.57 -4.10 -2.13
CA THR A 32 0.41 -3.22 -2.77
C THR A 32 -0.18 -2.37 -3.89
N HIS A 33 -1.05 -2.94 -4.72
CA HIS A 33 -1.60 -2.27 -5.89
C HIS A 33 -2.60 -1.15 -5.55
N GLY A 34 -3.00 -1.01 -4.28
CA GLY A 34 -3.72 0.15 -3.79
C GLY A 34 -3.01 1.49 -4.04
N ALA A 35 -1.68 1.46 -4.23
CA ALA A 35 -0.88 2.63 -4.64
C ALA A 35 -1.30 3.22 -6.00
N PHE A 36 -1.91 2.41 -6.87
CA PHE A 36 -2.46 2.82 -8.16
C PHE A 36 -3.93 3.25 -8.07
N GLY A 37 -4.52 3.29 -6.88
CA GLY A 37 -5.97 3.45 -6.68
C GLY A 37 -6.79 2.27 -7.22
N ALA A 38 -6.20 1.08 -7.23
CA ALA A 38 -6.90 -0.18 -7.46
C ALA A 38 -7.53 -0.70 -6.15
N PHE A 39 -8.69 -1.35 -6.22
CA PHE A 39 -9.11 -2.22 -5.13
C PHE A 39 -8.42 -3.57 -5.32
N SER A 40 -7.42 -3.85 -4.48
CA SER A 40 -6.58 -5.03 -4.64
C SER A 40 -6.45 -5.82 -3.34
N THR A 41 -6.60 -7.15 -3.40
CA THR A 41 -6.62 -7.98 -2.21
C THR A 41 -6.20 -9.43 -2.46
N GLY A 42 -5.56 -10.02 -1.46
CA GLY A 42 -5.25 -11.45 -1.43
C GLY A 42 -6.51 -12.31 -1.22
N ILE A 43 -6.58 -13.43 -1.92
CA ILE A 43 -7.65 -14.44 -1.79
C ILE A 43 -7.08 -15.86 -1.70
N GLY A 44 -7.88 -16.80 -1.20
CA GLY A 44 -7.50 -18.21 -1.11
C GLY A 44 -7.54 -18.93 -2.46
N ALA A 45 -6.96 -20.13 -2.53
CA ALA A 45 -6.95 -20.94 -3.74
C ALA A 45 -8.37 -21.33 -4.22
N THR A 46 -9.29 -21.57 -3.29
CA THR A 46 -10.70 -21.89 -3.61
C THR A 46 -11.42 -20.70 -4.25
N ASP A 47 -11.22 -19.50 -3.70
CA ASP A 47 -11.78 -18.27 -4.27
C ASP A 47 -11.18 -17.99 -5.66
N MET A 48 -9.87 -18.22 -5.82
CA MET A 48 -9.21 -18.06 -7.12
C MET A 48 -9.77 -19.05 -8.15
N ALA A 49 -10.05 -20.29 -7.76
CA ALA A 49 -10.69 -21.25 -8.65
C ALA A 49 -12.09 -20.77 -9.09
N ALA A 50 -12.88 -20.17 -8.19
CA ALA A 50 -14.16 -19.59 -8.53
C ALA A 50 -14.00 -18.42 -9.52
N VAL A 51 -13.08 -17.49 -9.27
CA VAL A 51 -12.79 -16.36 -10.16
C VAL A 51 -12.38 -16.84 -11.55
N LEU A 52 -11.54 -17.88 -11.65
CA LEU A 52 -11.13 -18.44 -12.94
C LEU A 52 -12.28 -19.12 -13.70
N LEU A 53 -13.27 -19.66 -12.98
CA LEU A 53 -14.44 -20.31 -13.59
C LEU A 53 -15.54 -19.32 -14.01
N THR A 54 -15.78 -18.28 -13.22
CA THR A 54 -16.94 -17.39 -13.38
C THR A 54 -16.57 -15.97 -13.79
N GLY A 55 -15.34 -15.53 -13.54
CA GLY A 55 -14.94 -14.12 -13.64
C GLY A 55 -15.48 -13.27 -12.48
N GLU A 56 -16.05 -13.88 -11.45
CA GLU A 56 -16.78 -13.19 -10.37
C GLU A 56 -16.35 -13.68 -8.99
N ILE A 57 -16.48 -12.81 -7.98
CA ILE A 57 -16.19 -13.11 -6.58
C ILE A 57 -17.07 -12.27 -5.65
N TRP A 58 -17.40 -12.82 -4.48
CA TRP A 58 -18.12 -12.11 -3.43
C TRP A 58 -17.18 -11.33 -2.54
N PHE A 59 -17.50 -10.06 -2.30
CA PHE A 59 -16.87 -9.23 -1.28
C PHE A 59 -17.93 -8.70 -0.31
N ARG A 60 -17.64 -8.77 0.99
CA ARG A 60 -18.26 -7.84 1.94
C ARG A 60 -17.50 -6.52 1.83
N VAL A 61 -18.23 -5.44 1.63
CA VAL A 61 -17.66 -4.08 1.54
C VAL A 61 -16.96 -3.77 2.87
N PRO A 62 -15.64 -3.50 2.87
CA PRO A 62 -14.90 -3.20 4.09
C PRO A 62 -15.20 -1.78 4.57
N GLU A 63 -15.22 -1.59 5.89
CA GLU A 63 -15.12 -0.27 6.49
C GLU A 63 -13.75 0.35 6.18
N ILE A 64 -13.67 1.68 6.18
CA ILE A 64 -12.47 2.40 5.76
C ILE A 64 -11.83 3.12 6.95
N ILE A 65 -10.57 2.82 7.20
CA ILE A 65 -9.69 3.60 8.06
C ILE A 65 -8.94 4.60 7.19
N LYS A 66 -8.99 5.88 7.56
CA LYS A 66 -8.16 6.91 6.95
C LYS A 66 -6.89 7.15 7.74
N ILE A 67 -5.75 7.13 7.07
CA ILE A 67 -4.45 7.52 7.64
C ILE A 67 -3.97 8.77 6.90
N ASN A 68 -4.01 9.90 7.61
CA ASN A 68 -3.57 11.20 7.11
C ASN A 68 -2.12 11.46 7.56
N ILE A 69 -1.20 11.56 6.62
CA ILE A 69 0.24 11.74 6.87
C ILE A 69 0.66 13.15 6.46
N ARG A 70 1.11 13.91 7.45
CA ARG A 70 1.52 15.32 7.33
C ARG A 70 2.97 15.51 7.72
N GLY A 71 3.52 16.67 7.40
CA GLY A 71 4.92 16.99 7.62
C GLY A 71 5.78 16.74 6.39
N LYS A 72 7.06 17.09 6.51
CA LYS A 72 8.06 16.89 5.46
C LYS A 72 8.86 15.62 5.72
N ILE A 73 9.16 14.88 4.66
CA ILE A 73 10.02 13.70 4.74
C ILE A 73 11.44 14.18 5.04
N GLY A 74 11.94 13.82 6.22
CA GLY A 74 13.28 14.16 6.67
C GLY A 74 14.38 13.49 5.86
N LYS A 75 15.61 13.99 5.99
CA LYS A 75 16.77 13.41 5.30
C LYS A 75 17.03 11.99 5.80
N GLY A 76 17.07 11.04 4.89
CA GLY A 76 17.32 9.62 5.19
C GLY A 76 16.08 8.84 5.61
N THR A 77 14.94 9.52 5.77
CA THR A 77 13.63 8.91 6.03
C THR A 77 12.97 8.56 4.70
N MET A 78 12.34 7.40 4.62
CA MET A 78 11.65 6.85 3.45
C MET A 78 10.24 6.41 3.81
N ALA A 79 9.42 6.06 2.81
CA ALA A 79 8.11 5.45 3.05
C ALA A 79 8.15 4.21 3.97
N LYS A 80 9.24 3.44 3.95
CA LYS A 80 9.43 2.30 4.85
C LYS A 80 9.41 2.73 6.32
N ASP A 81 10.07 3.83 6.65
CA ASP A 81 10.14 4.36 8.01
C ASP A 81 8.78 4.86 8.46
N ILE A 82 8.06 5.55 7.57
CA ILE A 82 6.72 6.07 7.81
C ILE A 82 5.75 4.93 8.15
N ILE A 83 5.70 3.87 7.34
CA ILE A 83 4.76 2.77 7.60
C ILE A 83 5.15 1.94 8.82
N LEU A 84 6.45 1.74 9.08
CA LEU A 84 6.90 1.09 10.31
C LEU A 84 6.50 1.89 11.56
N TYR A 85 6.67 3.21 11.52
CA TYR A 85 6.22 4.09 12.60
C TYR A 85 4.70 3.98 12.82
N ILE A 86 3.91 4.05 11.75
CA ILE A 86 2.45 3.89 11.85
C ILE A 86 2.05 2.53 12.43
N ILE A 87 2.68 1.44 11.98
CA ILE A 87 2.43 0.08 12.50
C ILE A 87 2.78 -0.01 13.99
N SER A 88 3.86 0.65 14.44
CA SER A 88 4.24 0.65 15.86
C SER A 88 3.26 1.41 16.74
N GLN A 89 2.66 2.49 16.22
CA GLN A 89 1.67 3.28 16.94
C GLN A 89 0.29 2.62 16.99
N LEU A 90 -0.12 1.94 15.92
CA LEU A 90 -1.49 1.38 15.81
C LEU A 90 -1.57 -0.13 16.06
N GLY A 91 -0.46 -0.85 15.98
CA GLY A 91 -0.41 -2.31 16.11
C GLY A 91 -0.79 -3.05 14.82
N THR A 92 -0.89 -4.38 14.94
CA THR A 92 -0.99 -5.30 13.79
C THR A 92 -2.42 -5.68 13.40
N ASP A 93 -3.42 -5.31 14.21
CA ASP A 93 -4.80 -5.83 14.06
C ASP A 93 -5.83 -4.72 13.81
N ILE A 94 -5.40 -3.45 13.75
CA ILE A 94 -6.33 -2.31 13.69
C ILE A 94 -7.20 -2.32 12.42
N ALA A 95 -6.67 -2.86 11.32
CA ALA A 95 -7.32 -2.89 10.01
C ALA A 95 -7.85 -4.28 9.63
N LEU A 96 -8.06 -5.19 10.59
CA LEU A 96 -8.65 -6.51 10.33
C LEU A 96 -9.97 -6.40 9.55
N TYR A 97 -9.96 -6.91 8.32
CA TYR A 97 -11.06 -6.84 7.35
C TYR A 97 -11.48 -5.41 6.92
N LYS A 98 -10.65 -4.41 7.18
CA LYS A 98 -10.89 -3.01 6.81
C LYS A 98 -9.97 -2.58 5.67
N ALA A 99 -10.39 -1.57 4.93
CA ALA A 99 -9.53 -0.92 3.95
C ALA A 99 -8.79 0.26 4.59
N ILE A 100 -7.54 0.49 4.18
CA ILE A 100 -6.77 1.68 4.59
C ILE A 100 -6.70 2.66 3.41
N GLU A 101 -7.27 3.86 3.58
CA GLU A 101 -7.02 5.00 2.69
C GLU A 101 -5.86 5.83 3.25
N PHE A 102 -4.76 5.93 2.49
CA PHE A 102 -3.69 6.87 2.80
C PHE A 102 -3.93 8.19 2.08
N ASP A 103 -3.79 9.30 2.81
CA ASP A 103 -3.94 10.66 2.31
C ASP A 103 -2.97 11.59 3.08
N GLY A 104 -2.92 12.86 2.68
CA GLY A 104 -2.10 13.88 3.32
C GLY A 104 -0.99 14.41 2.41
N GLU A 105 -0.32 15.48 2.86
CA GLU A 105 0.71 16.16 2.06
C GLU A 105 1.93 15.26 1.82
N ALA A 106 2.37 14.51 2.83
CA ALA A 106 3.52 13.63 2.69
C ALA A 106 3.27 12.54 1.63
N VAL A 107 2.05 11.97 1.59
CA VAL A 107 1.67 10.93 0.60
C VAL A 107 1.73 11.46 -0.84
N LYS A 108 1.39 12.74 -1.05
CA LYS A 108 1.48 13.38 -2.38
C LYS A 108 2.92 13.53 -2.83
N GLU A 109 3.83 13.84 -1.92
CA GLU A 109 5.26 14.00 -2.21
C GLU A 109 5.93 12.66 -2.56
N LEU A 110 5.50 11.54 -1.95
CA LEU A 110 6.05 10.21 -2.22
C LEU A 110 6.05 9.85 -3.71
N SER A 111 7.11 9.19 -4.16
CA SER A 111 7.14 8.54 -5.47
C SER A 111 6.11 7.40 -5.55
N LEU A 112 5.86 6.88 -6.75
CA LEU A 112 4.97 5.72 -6.89
C LEU A 112 5.54 4.49 -6.17
N ASP A 113 6.85 4.27 -6.21
CA ASP A 113 7.50 3.14 -5.53
C ASP A 113 7.38 3.24 -4.01
N GLU A 114 7.52 4.45 -3.48
CA GLU A 114 7.32 4.72 -2.07
C GLU A 114 5.86 4.46 -1.63
N ARG A 115 4.89 4.76 -2.50
CA ARG A 115 3.49 4.42 -2.26
C ARG A 115 3.25 2.90 -2.29
N LEU A 116 3.96 2.16 -3.15
CA LEU A 116 3.92 0.69 -3.14
C LEU A 116 4.40 0.15 -1.80
N VAL A 117 5.46 0.73 -1.22
CA VAL A 117 5.97 0.33 0.11
C VAL A 117 4.92 0.55 1.21
N LEU A 118 4.23 1.70 1.23
CA LEU A 118 3.14 1.95 2.18
C LEU A 118 2.06 0.88 2.08
N CYS A 119 1.54 0.67 0.86
CA CYS A 119 0.43 -0.25 0.59
C CYS A 119 0.80 -1.73 0.81
N ASN A 120 2.05 -2.10 0.53
CA ASN A 120 2.58 -3.45 0.74
C ASN A 120 2.58 -3.82 2.23
N MET A 121 3.10 -2.93 3.06
CA MET A 121 3.25 -3.17 4.51
C MET A 121 1.93 -3.08 5.27
N SER A 122 0.87 -2.52 4.71
CA SER A 122 -0.45 -2.43 5.38
C SER A 122 -1.07 -3.78 5.72
N VAL A 123 -0.69 -4.86 5.05
CA VAL A 123 -1.17 -6.21 5.39
C VAL A 123 -0.75 -6.62 6.80
N GLU A 124 0.38 -6.09 7.30
CA GLU A 124 0.86 -6.29 8.67
C GLU A 124 -0.01 -5.62 9.73
N MET A 125 -0.95 -4.76 9.31
CA MET A 125 -2.00 -4.16 10.14
C MET A 125 -3.35 -4.90 10.00
N GLY A 126 -3.37 -5.99 9.24
CA GLY A 126 -4.57 -6.79 8.94
C GLY A 126 -5.42 -6.25 7.79
N ALA A 127 -4.93 -5.25 7.05
CA ALA A 127 -5.70 -4.55 6.02
C ALA A 127 -6.20 -5.50 4.92
N LYS A 128 -7.49 -5.42 4.60
CA LYS A 128 -8.09 -6.17 3.50
C LYS A 128 -7.67 -5.62 2.14
N ALA A 129 -7.58 -4.29 2.04
CA ALA A 129 -7.18 -3.55 0.85
C ALA A 129 -6.56 -2.23 1.29
N THR A 130 -5.82 -1.59 0.39
CA THR A 130 -5.37 -0.21 0.58
C THR A 130 -5.79 0.64 -0.62
N TYR A 131 -5.78 1.95 -0.41
CA TYR A 131 -6.11 2.90 -1.45
C TYR A 131 -5.32 4.18 -1.28
N ILE A 132 -4.65 4.59 -2.36
CA ILE A 132 -4.12 5.94 -2.55
C ILE A 132 -4.81 6.51 -3.77
N ARG A 133 -5.29 7.75 -3.65
CA ARG A 133 -5.94 8.42 -4.77
C ARG A 133 -4.95 8.52 -5.94
N PRO A 134 -5.31 8.03 -7.13
CA PRO A 134 -4.49 8.22 -8.33
C PRO A 134 -4.27 9.71 -8.61
N ASP A 135 -3.04 10.06 -8.93
CA ASP A 135 -2.61 11.40 -9.31
C ASP A 135 -1.76 11.34 -10.58
N GLU A 136 -1.14 12.45 -10.94
CA GLU A 136 -0.37 12.60 -12.18
C GLU A 136 0.77 11.57 -12.27
N LYS A 137 1.40 11.19 -11.15
CA LYS A 137 2.48 10.17 -11.12
C LYS A 137 1.95 8.80 -11.54
N VAL A 138 0.79 8.41 -11.01
CA VAL A 138 0.11 7.15 -11.39
C VAL A 138 -0.31 7.19 -12.85
N MET A 139 -0.90 8.31 -13.28
CA MET A 139 -1.36 8.47 -14.66
C MET A 139 -0.22 8.46 -15.67
N GLU A 140 0.91 9.10 -15.35
CA GLU A 140 2.14 9.06 -16.14
C GLU A 140 2.67 7.63 -16.27
N TYR A 141 2.77 6.89 -15.17
CA TYR A 141 3.24 5.50 -15.19
C TYR A 141 2.38 4.62 -16.12
N ILE A 142 1.06 4.75 -16.03
CA ILE A 142 0.12 3.92 -16.80
C ILE A 142 0.08 4.32 -18.26
N SER A 143 0.34 5.59 -18.58
CA SER A 143 0.47 6.02 -19.98
C SER A 143 1.57 5.26 -20.74
N HIS A 144 2.57 4.74 -20.03
CA HIS A 144 3.66 3.94 -20.58
C HIS A 144 3.39 2.43 -20.54
N THR A 145 2.80 1.92 -19.46
CA THR A 145 2.61 0.48 -19.24
C THR A 145 1.28 -0.05 -19.78
N ASN A 146 0.23 0.77 -19.79
CA ASN A 146 -1.08 0.42 -20.36
C ASN A 146 -1.78 1.64 -21.00
N PRO A 147 -1.36 2.06 -22.21
CA PRO A 147 -1.89 3.24 -22.88
C PRO A 147 -3.39 3.17 -23.19
N GLU A 148 -3.97 1.97 -23.32
CA GLU A 148 -5.40 1.78 -23.55
C GLU A 148 -6.20 2.14 -22.30
N LYS A 149 -5.83 1.58 -21.15
CA LYS A 149 -6.50 1.90 -19.87
C LYS A 149 -6.28 3.33 -19.44
N TYR A 150 -5.13 3.92 -19.75
CA TYR A 150 -4.90 5.35 -19.59
C TYR A 150 -5.97 6.20 -20.30
N LYS A 151 -6.29 5.88 -21.56
CA LYS A 151 -7.30 6.61 -22.36
C LYS A 151 -8.73 6.37 -21.88
N GLU A 152 -9.01 5.17 -21.38
CA GLU A 152 -10.32 4.78 -20.86
C GLU A 152 -10.59 5.31 -19.45
N PHE A 153 -9.55 5.77 -18.74
CA PHE A 153 -9.66 6.17 -17.35
C PHE A 153 -10.73 7.25 -17.18
N LYS A 154 -11.75 6.92 -16.39
CA LYS A 154 -12.75 7.85 -15.91
C LYS A 154 -12.63 7.87 -14.40
N SER A 155 -12.31 9.04 -13.86
CA SER A 155 -12.35 9.22 -12.41
C SER A 155 -13.74 8.86 -11.92
N VAL A 156 -13.82 7.82 -11.08
CA VAL A 156 -15.04 7.51 -10.35
C VAL A 156 -15.21 8.63 -9.33
N LYS A 157 -16.08 9.59 -9.65
CA LYS A 157 -16.48 10.60 -8.67
C LYS A 157 -17.09 9.87 -7.49
N ARG A 158 -16.71 10.26 -6.26
CA ARG A 158 -17.51 9.92 -5.09
C ARG A 158 -18.96 10.26 -5.41
N THR A 159 -19.83 9.27 -5.42
CA THR A 159 -21.26 9.50 -5.60
C THR A 159 -21.73 10.41 -4.45
N ASN A 160 -22.57 11.39 -4.79
CA ASN A 160 -22.93 12.55 -3.97
C ASN A 160 -23.69 12.25 -2.65
N ASN A 161 -23.65 11.02 -2.15
CA ASN A 161 -24.36 10.59 -0.94
C ASN A 161 -23.45 10.01 0.16
N ILE A 162 -22.13 9.95 -0.04
CA ILE A 162 -21.18 9.49 0.99
C ILE A 162 -20.57 10.72 1.66
N ASN A 163 -21.13 11.09 2.82
CA ASN A 163 -20.59 12.17 3.64
C ASN A 163 -19.15 11.86 4.06
N ARG A 164 -18.35 12.88 4.33
CA ARG A 164 -17.00 12.74 4.93
C ARG A 164 -17.01 12.03 6.31
N GLU A 165 -18.18 11.67 6.81
CA GLU A 165 -18.50 11.01 8.08
C GLU A 165 -18.46 9.46 8.01
N GLU A 166 -18.14 8.84 6.87
CA GLU A 166 -18.16 7.36 6.71
C GLU A 166 -16.81 6.65 6.87
N TYR A 167 -15.78 7.32 7.40
CA TYR A 167 -14.60 6.61 7.86
C TYR A 167 -14.87 6.03 9.24
N GLU A 168 -14.61 4.74 9.42
CA GLU A 168 -14.70 4.11 10.74
C GLU A 168 -13.72 4.77 11.72
N SER A 169 -12.55 5.17 11.24
CA SER A 169 -11.55 5.87 12.03
C SER A 169 -10.66 6.74 11.16
N ILE A 170 -10.17 7.84 11.74
CA ILE A 170 -9.20 8.74 11.11
C ILE A 170 -8.01 8.89 12.04
N TYR A 171 -6.83 8.49 11.58
CA TYR A 171 -5.56 8.68 12.27
C TYR A 171 -4.75 9.76 11.56
N ASN A 172 -4.15 10.66 12.33
CA ASN A 172 -3.31 11.73 11.80
C ASN A 172 -1.89 11.55 12.35
N PHE A 173 -0.91 11.54 11.46
CA PHE A 173 0.51 11.43 11.78
C PHE A 173 1.25 12.64 11.24
N ASP A 174 2.01 13.31 12.10
CA ASP A 174 3.03 14.29 11.68
C ASP A 174 4.38 13.58 11.67
N ILE A 175 5.04 13.57 10.51
CA ILE A 175 6.33 12.89 10.29
C ILE A 175 7.50 13.87 10.22
N SER A 176 7.30 15.14 10.57
CA SER A 176 8.34 16.18 10.42
C SER A 176 9.62 15.88 11.21
N ASP A 177 9.48 15.24 12.38
CA ASP A 177 10.58 14.84 13.25
C ASP A 177 10.89 13.32 13.16
N LEU A 178 10.35 12.63 12.14
CA LEU A 178 10.54 11.19 11.99
C LEU A 178 11.95 10.86 11.51
N GLU A 179 12.73 10.24 12.39
CA GLU A 179 14.02 9.64 12.07
C GLU A 179 13.85 8.31 11.31
N PRO A 180 14.90 7.81 10.63
CA PRO A 180 14.91 6.44 10.11
C PRO A 180 14.55 5.41 11.18
N GLN A 181 13.74 4.42 10.82
CA GLN A 181 13.14 3.44 11.71
C GLN A 181 13.64 2.03 11.39
N VAL A 182 13.60 1.15 12.40
CA VAL A 182 13.90 -0.27 12.23
C VAL A 182 12.97 -1.12 13.09
N ALA A 183 12.35 -2.13 12.48
CA ALA A 183 11.61 -3.16 13.22
C ALA A 183 12.60 -4.19 13.78
N LEU A 184 12.65 -4.33 15.10
CA LEU A 184 13.47 -5.30 15.79
C LEU A 184 12.77 -6.66 15.87
N PRO A 185 13.53 -7.77 15.97
CA PRO A 185 12.93 -9.08 16.22
C PRO A 185 12.08 -9.11 17.50
N HIS A 186 11.05 -9.94 17.60
CA HIS A 186 10.52 -10.89 16.60
C HIS A 186 9.20 -10.44 15.98
N ARG A 187 8.83 -9.15 16.08
CA ARG A 187 7.55 -8.63 15.59
C ARG A 187 7.74 -7.35 14.79
N VAL A 188 6.98 -7.20 13.71
CA VAL A 188 7.04 -6.03 12.82
C VAL A 188 6.70 -4.71 13.52
N ASN A 189 5.86 -4.75 14.56
CA ASN A 189 5.48 -3.57 15.33
C ASN A 189 6.47 -3.20 16.45
N ASN A 190 7.55 -3.98 16.65
CA ASN A 190 8.62 -3.65 17.59
C ASN A 190 9.61 -2.66 16.95
N VAL A 191 9.14 -1.45 16.67
CA VAL A 191 9.89 -0.44 15.91
C VAL A 191 10.57 0.54 16.84
N VAL A 192 11.83 0.83 16.56
CA VAL A 192 12.64 1.85 17.22
C VAL A 192 13.30 2.73 16.16
N SER A 193 13.77 3.92 16.56
CA SER A 193 14.62 4.70 15.67
C SER A 193 15.95 3.98 15.45
N VAL A 194 16.56 4.15 14.28
CA VAL A 194 17.89 3.58 13.97
C VAL A 194 18.93 4.07 14.98
N SER A 195 18.80 5.32 15.44
CA SER A 195 19.64 5.90 16.51
C SER A 195 19.59 5.09 17.81
N GLN A 196 18.43 4.55 18.19
CA GLN A 196 18.27 3.68 19.37
C GLN A 196 18.83 2.27 19.16
N ALA A 197 18.85 1.77 17.94
CA ALA A 197 19.39 0.45 17.60
C ALA A 197 20.89 0.45 17.28
N ALA A 198 21.51 1.63 17.19
CA ALA A 198 22.89 1.82 16.78
C ALA A 198 23.88 1.04 17.67
N GLY A 199 24.97 0.56 17.05
CA GLY A 199 26.03 -0.19 17.73
C GLY A 199 25.79 -1.69 17.84
N LYS A 200 24.62 -2.21 17.44
CA LYS A 200 24.39 -3.65 17.33
C LYS A 200 25.09 -4.21 16.07
N PRO A 201 25.96 -5.22 16.19
CA PRO A 201 26.61 -5.82 15.03
C PRO A 201 25.58 -6.56 14.17
N ILE A 202 25.71 -6.42 12.85
CA ILE A 202 24.96 -7.21 11.88
C ILE A 202 25.91 -8.15 11.15
N HIS A 203 25.48 -9.38 10.91
CA HIS A 203 26.26 -10.36 10.16
C HIS A 203 25.92 -10.36 8.67
N GLN A 204 24.70 -9.93 8.34
CA GLN A 204 24.18 -9.90 6.97
C GLN A 204 23.24 -8.71 6.81
N ALA A 205 23.35 -8.04 5.67
CA ALA A 205 22.38 -7.05 5.20
C ALA A 205 21.79 -7.57 3.88
N LEU A 206 20.46 -7.64 3.81
CA LEU A 206 19.75 -7.93 2.57
C LEU A 206 19.12 -6.63 2.08
N ILE A 207 19.69 -6.07 1.02
CA ILE A 207 19.13 -4.93 0.32
C ILE A 207 18.36 -5.49 -0.88
N ARG A 208 17.06 -5.21 -0.94
CA ARG A 208 16.21 -5.63 -2.06
C ARG A 208 15.76 -4.38 -2.78
N ASP A 209 16.20 -4.26 -4.01
CA ASP A 209 15.61 -3.32 -4.96
C ASP A 209 14.44 -4.03 -5.67
N MET A 210 13.34 -3.31 -5.86
CA MET A 210 12.22 -3.74 -6.71
C MET A 210 12.29 -3.04 -8.07
N HIS A 211 13.48 -2.66 -8.51
CA HIS A 211 13.74 -2.20 -9.87
C HIS A 211 14.79 -3.10 -10.54
N ARG A 212 14.64 -3.29 -11.84
CA ARG A 212 15.65 -3.90 -12.72
C ARG A 212 16.59 -2.84 -13.28
#